data_AF-A0A5S3UJF2-F1
#
_entry.id   AF-A0A5S3UJF2-F1
#
_cell.length_a   1.000
_cell.length_b   1.000
_cell.length_c   1.000
_cell.angle_alpha   90.00
_cell.angle_beta   90.00
_cell.angle_gamma   90.00
#
_symmetry.space_group_name_H-M   'P 1'
#
loop_
_entity.id
_entity.type
_entity.pdbx_description
1 polymer ?
#
loop_
_entity_poly.entity_id
_entity_poly.type
_entity_poly.pdbx_seq_one_letter_code
_entity_poly.pdbx_strand_id
1 'polypeptide(L)' 'MESQVSYRFDSQQTANRFLNKLKHWSVAKVTASLCQGGYGVKIRYEVDTSGFDYTLAELDDLAMQHEGEEI' A
#
# COMPACT_ATOMS: atom_id res chain seq x y z
N MET A 1 -5.56 -9.08 -13.24
CA MET A 1 -6.77 -8.76 -12.43
C MET A 1 -6.44 -7.54 -11.58
N GLU A 2 -7.35 -6.57 -11.40
CA GLU A 2 -7.09 -5.43 -10.50
C GLU A 2 -7.44 -5.85 -9.07
N SER A 3 -6.49 -5.73 -8.15
CA SER A 3 -6.69 -5.93 -6.71
C SER A 3 -6.53 -4.61 -5.98
N GLN A 4 -7.15 -4.53 -4.81
CA GLN A 4 -7.07 -3.36 -3.96
C GLN A 4 -6.91 -3.78 -2.50
N VAL A 5 -6.09 -3.04 -1.77
CA VAL A 5 -5.86 -3.18 -0.34
C VAL A 5 -5.88 -1.80 0.30
N SER A 6 -6.30 -1.71 1.56
CA SER A 6 -6.29 -0.45 2.30
C SER A 6 -5.55 -0.64 3.61
N TYR A 7 -4.69 0.31 3.92
CA TYR A 7 -3.94 0.33 5.17
C TYR A 7 -4.35 1.54 5.99
N ARG A 8 -4.49 1.34 7.30
CA ARG A 8 -4.70 2.39 8.29
C ARG A 8 -3.38 2.66 9.03
N PHE A 9 -3.18 3.92 9.38
CA PHE A 9 -2.04 4.38 10.16
C PHE A 9 -2.53 5.19 11.36
N ASP A 10 -1.71 5.22 12.42
CA ASP A 10 -2.00 5.97 13.65
C ASP A 10 -2.03 7.50 13.40
N SER A 11 -1.20 7.97 12.46
CA SER A 11 -1.11 9.40 12.13
C SER A 11 -1.12 9.67 10.62
N GLN A 12 -1.60 10.87 10.24
CA GLN A 12 -1.54 11.33 8.85
C GLN A 12 -0.11 11.46 8.33
N GLN A 13 0.85 11.74 9.21
CA GLN A 13 2.26 11.89 8.86
C GLN A 13 2.84 10.53 8.42
N THR A 14 2.50 9.48 9.17
CA THR A 14 2.88 8.10 8.87
C THR A 14 2.26 7.63 7.55
N ALA A 15 0.95 7.86 7.36
CA ALA A 15 0.26 7.57 6.10
C ALA A 15 0.90 8.29 4.90
N ASN A 16 1.26 9.57 5.04
CA ASN A 16 1.94 10.32 3.97
C ASN A 16 3.34 9.80 3.68
N ARG A 17 4.11 9.36 4.69
CA ARG A 17 5.42 8.73 4.47
C ARG A 17 5.31 7.44 3.68
N PHE A 18 4.36 6.58 4.06
CA PHE A 18 4.08 5.34 3.35
C PHE A 18 3.64 5.60 1.90
N LEU A 19 2.72 6.55 1.68
CA LEU A 19 2.30 6.98 0.34
C LEU A 19 3.50 7.44 -0.51
N ASN A 20 4.40 8.25 0.06
CA ASN A 20 5.57 8.73 -0.67
C ASN A 20 6.57 7.60 -0.97
N LYS A 21 6.69 6.58 -0.12
CA LYS A 21 7.47 5.38 -0.44
C LYS A 21 6.89 4.63 -1.63
N LEU A 22 5.58 4.45 -1.69
CA LEU A 22 4.90 3.80 -2.80
C LEU A 22 5.07 4.54 -4.14
N LYS A 23 5.19 5.88 -4.12
CA LYS A 23 5.49 6.65 -5.35
C LYS A 23 6.85 6.32 -5.96
N HIS A 24 7.81 5.87 -5.16
CA HIS A 24 9.15 5.49 -5.59
C HIS A 24 9.35 3.96 -5.61
N TRP A 25 8.27 3.20 -5.48
CA TRP A 25 8.34 1.75 -5.39
C TRP A 25 8.38 1.13 -6.78
N SER A 26 9.38 0.27 -7.01
CA SER A 26 9.67 -0.31 -8.34
C SER A 26 9.35 -1.81 -8.45
N VAL A 27 8.74 -2.41 -7.42
CA VAL A 27 8.42 -3.85 -7.42
C VAL A 27 7.23 -4.15 -8.32
N ALA A 28 6.18 -3.33 -8.27
CA ALA A 28 4.99 -3.49 -9.09
C ALA A 28 4.37 -2.13 -9.45
N LYS A 29 3.55 -2.11 -10.50
CA LYS A 29 2.72 -0.95 -10.82
C LYS A 29 1.57 -0.87 -9.82
N VAL A 30 1.69 0.06 -8.88
CA VAL A 30 0.65 0.34 -7.89
C VAL A 30 0.21 1.80 -7.95
N THR A 31 -1.07 2.02 -7.68
CA THR A 31 -1.68 3.33 -7.53
C THR A 31 -2.10 3.49 -6.08
N ALA A 32 -1.40 4.35 -5.36
CA ALA A 32 -1.69 4.65 -3.96
C ALA A 32 -2.38 6.01 -3.81
N SER A 33 -3.32 6.13 -2.88
CA SER A 33 -4.07 7.36 -2.62
C SER A 33 -4.50 7.45 -1.15
N LEU A 34 -4.47 8.66 -0.58
CA LEU A 34 -4.95 8.87 0.79
C LEU A 34 -6.46 8.69 0.88
N CYS A 35 -6.90 8.09 1.98
CA CYS A 35 -8.30 7.92 2.35
C CYS A 35 -8.47 8.19 3.86
N GLN A 36 -9.69 7.99 4.38
CA GLN A 36 -9.97 8.11 5.82
C GLN A 36 -9.53 9.46 6.43
N GLY A 37 -9.73 10.57 5.71
CA GLY A 37 -9.30 11.90 6.18
C GLY A 37 -7.78 12.05 6.34
N GLY A 38 -6.99 11.23 5.65
CA GLY A 38 -5.52 11.24 5.68
C GLY A 38 -4.90 10.20 6.60
N TYR A 39 -5.68 9.41 7.33
CA TYR A 39 -5.20 8.35 8.23
C TYR A 39 -5.13 6.97 7.57
N GLY A 40 -5.53 6.87 6.30
CA GLY A 40 -5.44 5.62 5.55
C GLY A 40 -4.84 5.83 4.17
N VAL A 41 -4.29 4.77 3.61
CA VAL A 41 -3.78 4.72 2.24
C VAL A 41 -4.44 3.54 1.55
N LYS A 42 -5.20 3.83 0.49
CA LYS A 42 -5.74 2.83 -0.41
C LYS A 42 -4.75 2.59 -1.54
N ILE A 43 -4.48 1.33 -1.82
CA ILE A 43 -3.57 0.89 -2.88
C ILE A 43 -4.35 0.02 -3.85
N ARG A 44 -4.19 0.31 -5.13
CA ARG A 44 -4.65 -0.56 -6.22
C ARG A 44 -3.45 -1.07 -6.98
N TYR A 45 -3.41 -2.35 -7.27
CA TYR A 45 -2.31 -2.95 -8.00
C TYR A 45 -2.83 -4.00 -8.98
N GLU A 46 -2.09 -4.18 -10.06
CA GLU A 46 -2.37 -5.24 -11.02
C GLU A 46 -1.74 -6.53 -10.51
N VAL A 47 -2.58 -7.54 -10.25
CA VAL A 47 -2.13 -8.87 -9.88
C VAL A 47 -1.60 -9.57 -11.12
N ASP A 48 -0.35 -10.01 -11.07
CA ASP A 48 0.23 -10.85 -12.11
C ASP A 48 -0.38 -12.25 -12.01
N THR A 49 -1.20 -12.61 -12.99
CA THR A 49 -1.92 -13.89 -13.02
C THR A 49 -1.07 -15.03 -13.60
N SER A 50 0.20 -14.80 -13.96
CA SER A 50 1.09 -15.84 -14.48
C SER A 50 1.90 -16.57 -13.40
N GLY A 51 1.85 -16.12 -12.14
CA GLY A 51 2.63 -16.71 -11.05
C GLY A 51 2.10 -16.41 -9.64
N PHE A 52 2.94 -16.67 -8.64
CA PHE A 52 2.69 -16.22 -7.26
C PHE A 52 2.92 -14.71 -7.17
N ASP A 53 1.88 -13.99 -6.80
CA ASP A 53 1.94 -12.55 -6.63
C ASP A 53 2.48 -12.21 -5.24
N TYR A 54 3.72 -11.69 -5.21
CA TYR A 54 4.37 -11.23 -3.98
C TYR A 54 4.05 -9.77 -3.65
N THR A 55 3.29 -9.06 -4.50
CA THR A 55 3.00 -7.63 -4.33
C THR A 55 2.27 -7.39 -3.02
N LEU A 56 1.31 -8.23 -2.66
CA LEU A 56 0.58 -8.10 -1.40
C LEU A 56 1.49 -8.30 -0.19
N ALA A 57 2.33 -9.33 -0.20
CA ALA A 57 3.27 -9.60 0.88
C ALA A 57 4.27 -8.44 1.08
N GLU A 58 4.80 -7.89 -0.02
CA GLU A 58 5.69 -6.73 0.04
C GLU A 58 4.96 -5.45 0.50
N LEU A 59 3.68 -5.29 0.15
CA LEU A 59 2.86 -4.19 0.65
C LEU A 59 2.62 -4.31 2.16
N ASP A 60 2.36 -5.51 2.65
CA ASP A 60 2.18 -5.78 4.09
C ASP A 60 3.47 -5.52 4.87
N ASP A 61 4.62 -6.00 4.38
CA ASP A 61 5.92 -5.74 4.99
C ASP A 61 6.21 -4.23 5.03
N LEU A 62 5.96 -3.52 3.94
CA LEU A 62 6.14 -2.07 3.87
C LEU A 62 5.18 -1.33 4.79
N ALA A 63 3.91 -1.75 4.87
CA ALA A 63 2.93 -1.15 5.77
C ALA A 63 3.34 -1.36 7.22
N MET A 64 3.78 -2.56 7.59
CA MET A 64 4.27 -2.92 8.92
C MET A 64 5.51 -2.11 9.32
N GLN A 65 6.44 -1.86 8.40
CA GLN A 65 7.60 -0.97 8.64
C GLN A 65 7.18 0.47 8.95
N HIS A 66 6.00 0.86 8.50
CA HIS A 66 5.39 2.15 8.75
C HIS A 66 4.32 2.10 9.84
N GLU A 67 4.29 1.06 10.69
CA GLU A 67 3.31 0.90 11.77
C GLU A 67 1.86 0.97 11.26
N GLY A 68 1.65 0.52 10.02
CA GLY A 68 0.36 0.44 9.36
C GLY A 68 -0.26 -0.95 9.49
N GLU A 69 -1.59 -0.98 9.51
CA GLU A 69 -2.39 -2.20 9.62
C GLU A 69 -3.37 -2.29 8.46
N GLU A 70 -3.57 -3.49 7.89
CA GLU A 70 -4.57 -3.73 6.84
C GLU A 70 -6.00 -3.56 7.40
N ILE A 71 -6.91 -2.95 6.61
CA ILE A 71 -8.33 -2.73 6.95
C ILE A 71 -9.30 -3.03 5.82
#